data_AF-A0A494Z6J1-F1
#
_entry.id   AF-A0A494Z6J1-F1
#
_cell.length_a   1.000
_cell.length_b   1.000
_cell.length_c   1.000
_cell.angle_alpha   90.00
_cell.angle_beta   90.00
_cell.angle_gamma   90.00
#
_symmetry.space_group_name_H-M   'P 1'
#
loop_
_entity.id
_entity.type
_entity.pdbx_description
1 polymer ?
#
loop_
_entity_poly.entity_id
_entity_poly.type
_entity_poly.pdbx_seq_one_letter_code
_entity_poly.pdbx_strand_id
1 'polypeptide(L)'
;MGKRKKKQNTNTPRHKRLNRPRRLDAAKHWIPKYPGKNLVNGYSKHFAVNKLCAVRELEMIGYNFDDNYKQKLKDAELQKQIQTERRKEAKRQQFEEELWEDSDETFAFIAGYTDSGAPYGITWEEWNEEIIPKKESRTKPNKEIRINIHDDDLPF
;
A
#
# COMPACT_ATOMS: atom_id res chain seq x y z
N MET A 1 -3.22 -38.44 9.01
CA MET A 1 -4.37 -37.78 8.35
C MET A 1 -4.03 -36.30 8.11
N GLY A 2 -3.59 -35.94 6.90
CA GLY A 2 -3.19 -34.56 6.60
C GLY A 2 -4.41 -33.64 6.50
N LYS A 3 -4.44 -32.54 7.26
CA LYS A 3 -5.52 -31.55 7.22
C LYS A 3 -5.63 -30.96 5.81
N ARG A 4 -6.75 -31.21 5.11
CA ARG A 4 -7.04 -30.61 3.79
C ARG A 4 -7.20 -29.10 3.95
N LYS A 5 -6.36 -28.31 3.27
CA LYS A 5 -6.49 -26.84 3.21
C LYS A 5 -7.85 -26.47 2.58
N LYS A 6 -8.65 -25.67 3.31
CA LYS A 6 -9.89 -25.07 2.80
C LYS A 6 -9.58 -24.29 1.51
N LYS A 7 -10.28 -24.61 0.41
CA LYS A 7 -10.23 -23.82 -0.82
C LYS A 7 -10.90 -22.47 -0.55
N GLN A 8 -10.09 -21.43 -0.45
CA GLN A 8 -10.59 -20.06 -0.46
C GLN A 8 -11.12 -19.77 -1.87
N ASN A 9 -12.45 -19.69 -2.02
CA ASN A 9 -13.09 -19.24 -3.25
C ASN A 9 -12.83 -17.75 -3.40
N THR A 10 -11.71 -17.41 -4.03
CA THR A 10 -11.45 -16.05 -4.44
C THR A 10 -12.16 -15.82 -5.77
N ASN A 11 -13.03 -14.81 -5.84
CA ASN A 11 -13.64 -14.36 -7.12
C ASN A 11 -12.60 -13.81 -8.11
N THR A 12 -11.34 -13.66 -7.68
CA THR A 12 -10.24 -13.21 -8.52
C THR A 12 -9.82 -14.30 -9.52
N PRO A 13 -9.81 -14.01 -10.84
CA PRO A 13 -9.38 -14.95 -11.87
C PRO A 13 -7.99 -15.52 -11.62
N ARG A 14 -7.79 -16.82 -11.94
CA ARG A 14 -6.53 -17.55 -11.67
C ARG A 14 -5.30 -16.84 -12.24
N HIS A 15 -5.40 -16.30 -13.45
CA HIS A 15 -4.27 -15.66 -14.13
C HIS A 15 -3.76 -14.39 -13.40
N LYS A 16 -4.63 -13.70 -12.63
CA LYS A 16 -4.26 -12.53 -11.81
C LYS A 16 -3.59 -12.89 -10.48
N ARG A 17 -3.51 -14.19 -10.14
CA ARG A 17 -2.97 -14.69 -8.87
C ARG A 17 -1.68 -15.49 -9.08
N LEU A 18 -1.16 -15.51 -10.29
CA LEU A 18 0.05 -16.24 -10.63
C LEU A 18 1.28 -15.53 -10.07
N ASN A 19 2.23 -16.31 -9.57
CA ASN A 19 3.57 -15.81 -9.26
C ASN A 19 4.37 -15.60 -10.55
N ARG A 20 5.44 -14.82 -10.47
CA ARG A 20 6.30 -14.45 -11.61
C ARG A 20 6.65 -15.62 -12.56
N PRO A 21 7.22 -16.76 -12.12
CA PRO A 21 7.61 -17.83 -13.06
C PRO A 21 6.41 -18.41 -13.81
N ARG A 22 5.26 -18.57 -13.14
CA ARG A 22 4.02 -19.03 -13.80
C ARG A 22 3.46 -17.98 -14.76
N ARG A 23 3.62 -16.69 -14.45
CA ARG A 23 3.26 -15.61 -15.39
C ARG A 23 4.12 -15.65 -16.64
N LEU A 24 5.44 -15.80 -16.51
CA LEU A 24 6.36 -15.89 -17.65
C LEU A 24 6.02 -17.08 -18.56
N ASP A 25 5.69 -18.24 -17.99
CA ASP A 25 5.26 -19.42 -18.75
C ASP A 25 3.90 -19.23 -19.45
N ALA A 26 2.92 -18.70 -18.71
CA ALA A 26 1.60 -18.38 -19.26
C ALA A 26 1.67 -17.29 -20.35
N ALA A 27 2.58 -16.32 -20.20
CA ALA A 27 2.77 -15.22 -21.12
C ALA A 27 3.18 -15.70 -22.52
N LYS A 28 4.04 -16.73 -22.62
CA LYS A 28 4.44 -17.31 -23.92
C LYS A 28 3.25 -17.74 -24.77
N HIS A 29 2.20 -18.25 -24.13
CA HIS A 29 0.98 -18.71 -24.78
C HIS A 29 -0.06 -17.59 -24.96
N TRP A 30 -0.04 -16.59 -24.08
CA TRP A 30 -0.98 -15.48 -24.08
C TRP A 30 -0.62 -14.39 -25.08
N ILE A 31 0.68 -14.05 -25.21
CA ILE A 31 1.17 -12.97 -26.07
C ILE A 31 0.76 -13.17 -27.54
N PRO A 32 0.91 -14.36 -28.16
CA PRO A 32 0.48 -14.57 -29.56
C PRO A 32 -1.03 -14.39 -29.78
N LYS A 33 -1.83 -14.55 -28.72
CA LYS A 33 -3.29 -14.41 -28.77
C LYS A 33 -3.76 -12.99 -28.43
N TYR A 34 -2.85 -12.11 -28.03
CA TYR A 34 -3.20 -10.77 -27.58
C TYR A 34 -3.46 -9.84 -28.78
N PRO A 35 -4.69 -9.32 -28.96
CA PRO A 35 -5.03 -8.51 -30.13
C PRO A 35 -4.65 -7.03 -29.97
N GLY A 36 -4.23 -6.61 -28.77
CA GLY A 36 -4.02 -5.19 -28.47
C GLY A 36 -2.67 -4.65 -28.93
N LYS A 37 -2.63 -3.37 -29.31
CA LYS A 37 -1.38 -2.69 -29.73
C LYS A 37 -0.38 -2.51 -28.59
N ASN A 38 -0.85 -2.17 -27.40
CA ASN A 38 0.03 -1.91 -26.26
C ASN A 38 0.21 -3.19 -25.43
N LEU A 39 1.34 -3.87 -25.64
CA LEU A 39 1.65 -5.13 -24.98
C LEU A 39 1.84 -4.97 -23.46
N VAL A 40 2.54 -3.92 -23.03
CA VAL A 40 2.78 -3.63 -21.60
C VAL A 40 1.47 -3.43 -20.84
N ASN A 41 0.57 -2.63 -21.41
CA ASN A 41 -0.74 -2.37 -20.82
C ASN A 41 -1.62 -3.63 -20.81
N GLY A 42 -1.59 -4.42 -21.88
CA GLY A 42 -2.29 -5.69 -21.95
C GLY A 42 -1.81 -6.68 -20.89
N TYR A 43 -0.49 -6.83 -20.79
CA TYR A 43 0.17 -7.73 -19.85
C TYR A 43 -0.16 -7.35 -18.41
N SER A 44 0.01 -6.07 -18.06
CA SER A 44 -0.32 -5.51 -16.76
C SER A 44 -1.77 -5.81 -16.36
N LYS A 45 -2.73 -5.59 -17.28
CA LYS A 45 -4.15 -5.85 -17.02
C LYS A 45 -4.48 -7.34 -16.92
N HIS A 46 -3.87 -8.16 -17.77
CA HIS A 46 -4.10 -9.60 -17.77
C HIS A 46 -3.57 -10.22 -16.48
N PHE A 47 -2.32 -9.96 -16.11
CA PHE A 47 -1.71 -10.59 -14.93
C PHE A 47 -1.85 -9.79 -13.63
N ALA A 48 -2.53 -8.63 -13.65
CA ALA A 48 -2.72 -7.73 -12.51
C ALA A 48 -1.39 -7.25 -11.89
N VAL A 49 -0.39 -6.97 -12.72
CA VAL A 49 0.91 -6.41 -12.30
C VAL A 49 1.00 -4.93 -12.66
N ASN A 50 1.90 -4.18 -12.03
CA ASN A 50 2.18 -2.81 -12.44
C ASN A 50 2.90 -2.78 -13.82
N LYS A 51 2.94 -1.61 -14.46
CA LYS A 51 3.54 -1.46 -15.79
C LYS A 51 5.06 -1.70 -15.79
N LEU A 52 5.74 -1.36 -14.70
CA LEU A 52 7.19 -1.60 -14.55
C LEU A 52 7.52 -3.09 -14.50
N CYS A 53 6.76 -3.88 -13.73
CA CYS A 53 6.86 -5.33 -13.69
C CYS A 53 6.53 -5.95 -15.04
N ALA A 54 5.49 -5.46 -15.72
CA ALA A 54 5.16 -5.93 -17.07
C ALA A 54 6.33 -5.70 -18.05
N VAL A 55 6.98 -4.53 -18.02
CA VAL A 55 8.17 -4.26 -18.85
C VAL A 55 9.29 -5.24 -18.54
N ARG A 56 9.68 -5.39 -17.25
CA ARG A 56 10.76 -6.31 -16.85
C ARG A 56 10.48 -7.77 -17.24
N GLU A 57 9.24 -8.22 -17.08
CA GLU A 57 8.84 -9.60 -17.44
C GLU A 57 8.81 -9.80 -18.96
N LEU A 58 8.41 -8.79 -19.73
CA LEU A 58 8.47 -8.82 -21.19
C LEU A 58 9.91 -8.78 -21.70
N GLU A 59 10.82 -8.04 -21.05
CA GLU A 59 12.27 -8.07 -21.32
C GLU A 59 12.85 -9.46 -21.11
N MET A 60 12.46 -10.16 -20.04
CA MET A 60 12.87 -11.55 -19.81
C MET A 60 12.36 -12.53 -20.88
N ILE A 61 11.26 -12.22 -21.55
CA ILE A 61 10.72 -13.01 -22.66
C ILE A 61 11.44 -12.68 -23.99
N GLY A 62 12.14 -11.54 -24.06
CA GLY A 62 12.93 -11.10 -25.22
C GLY A 62 12.44 -9.82 -25.90
N TYR A 63 11.49 -9.09 -25.31
CA TYR A 63 11.03 -7.80 -25.85
C TYR A 63 11.90 -6.65 -25.34
N ASN A 64 12.27 -5.73 -26.23
CA ASN A 64 13.05 -4.55 -25.85
C ASN A 64 12.17 -3.32 -25.71
N PHE A 65 12.45 -2.49 -24.71
CA PHE A 65 11.76 -1.22 -24.46
C PHE A 65 12.77 -0.09 -24.33
N ASP A 66 12.39 1.08 -24.85
CA ASP A 66 13.20 2.30 -24.76
C ASP A 66 13.41 2.74 -23.30
N ASP A 67 14.60 3.25 -23.00
CA ASP A 67 14.96 3.71 -21.66
C ASP A 67 14.12 4.92 -21.24
N ASN A 68 13.81 5.84 -22.16
CA ASN A 68 12.94 6.98 -21.84
C ASN A 68 11.52 6.52 -21.46
N TYR A 69 11.02 5.47 -22.13
CA TYR A 69 9.74 4.89 -21.78
C TYR A 69 9.77 4.28 -20.37
N LYS A 70 10.85 3.59 -20.00
CA LYS A 70 11.04 3.06 -18.64
C LYS A 70 11.08 4.17 -17.60
N GLN A 71 11.79 5.28 -17.86
CA GLN A 71 11.84 6.41 -16.94
C GLN A 71 10.47 7.04 -16.73
N LYS A 72 9.70 7.29 -17.80
CA LYS A 72 8.32 7.79 -17.69
C LYS A 72 7.42 6.91 -16.83
N LEU A 73 7.60 5.59 -16.89
CA LEU A 73 6.85 4.66 -16.03
C LEU A 73 7.28 4.73 -14.57
N LYS A 74 8.57 4.91 -14.29
CA LYS A 74 9.09 5.10 -12.92
C LYS A 74 8.55 6.38 -12.31
N ASP A 75 8.62 7.48 -13.06
CA ASP A 75 8.10 8.78 -12.62
C ASP A 75 6.60 8.70 -12.34
N ALA A 76 5.83 8.06 -13.22
CA ALA A 76 4.39 7.89 -13.03
C ALA A 76 4.05 7.07 -11.76
N GLU A 77 4.82 6.02 -11.46
CA GLU A 77 4.62 5.22 -10.24
C GLU A 77 4.98 6.03 -8.99
N LEU A 78 6.09 6.78 -9.03
CA LEU A 78 6.50 7.66 -7.94
C LEU A 78 5.45 8.75 -7.66
N GLN A 79 4.94 9.41 -8.71
CA GLN A 79 3.88 10.42 -8.57
C GLN A 79 2.60 9.83 -7.97
N LYS A 80 2.24 8.61 -8.35
CA LYS A 80 1.10 7.90 -7.77
C LYS A 80 1.31 7.61 -6.28
N GLN A 81 2.51 7.21 -5.87
CA GLN A 81 2.84 6.98 -4.46
C GLN A 81 2.73 8.29 -3.66
N ILE A 82 3.36 9.37 -4.14
CA ILE A 82 3.30 10.70 -3.51
C ILE A 82 1.84 11.16 -3.35
N GLN A 83 1.02 11.02 -4.41
CA GLN A 83 -0.39 11.40 -4.35
C GLN A 83 -1.18 10.56 -3.35
N THR A 84 -0.88 9.26 -3.25
CA THR A 84 -1.53 8.36 -2.30
C THR A 84 -1.18 8.74 -0.86
N GLU A 85 0.09 9.04 -0.58
CA GLU A 85 0.52 9.49 0.75
C GLU A 85 -0.09 10.84 1.12
N ARG A 86 -0.11 11.80 0.20
CA ARG A 86 -0.80 13.09 0.42
C ARG A 86 -2.28 12.93 0.75
N ARG A 87 -2.99 12.03 0.06
CA ARG A 87 -4.41 11.75 0.34
C ARG A 87 -4.60 11.10 1.71
N LYS A 88 -3.72 10.17 2.09
CA LYS A 88 -3.76 9.56 3.43
C LYS A 88 -3.51 10.61 4.50
N GLU A 89 -2.54 11.50 4.29
CA GLU A 89 -2.21 12.57 5.22
C GLU A 89 -3.34 13.58 5.36
N ALA A 90 -3.93 14.05 4.25
CA ALA A 90 -5.10 14.92 4.29
C ALA A 90 -6.28 14.26 5.04
N LYS A 91 -6.53 12.96 4.82
CA LYS A 91 -7.56 12.23 5.55
C LYS A 91 -7.25 12.09 7.04
N ARG A 92 -5.97 11.92 7.41
CA ARG A 92 -5.55 11.92 8.82
C ARG A 92 -5.75 13.29 9.46
N GLN A 93 -5.36 14.37 8.77
CA GLN A 93 -5.56 15.74 9.25
C GLN A 93 -7.04 16.07 9.44
N GLN A 94 -7.90 15.68 8.50
CA GLN A 94 -9.35 15.86 8.66
C GLN A 94 -9.92 15.09 9.85
N PHE A 95 -9.51 13.84 10.03
CA PHE A 95 -9.94 13.04 11.18
C PHE A 95 -9.41 13.61 12.50
N GLU A 96 -8.20 14.15 12.49
CA GLU A 96 -7.59 14.80 13.64
C GLU A 96 -8.30 16.11 13.97
N GLU A 97 -8.61 16.94 12.98
CA GLU A 97 -9.40 18.18 13.14
C GLU A 97 -10.80 17.90 13.72
N GLU A 98 -11.52 16.90 13.18
CA GLU A 98 -12.80 16.43 13.72
C GLU A 98 -12.68 15.97 15.17
N LEU A 99 -11.60 15.25 15.52
CA LEU A 99 -11.35 14.82 16.89
C LEU A 99 -11.09 16.00 17.84
N TRP A 100 -10.37 17.04 17.37
CA TRP A 100 -10.06 18.22 18.18
C TRP A 100 -11.24 19.19 18.31
N GLU A 101 -12.18 19.22 17.35
CA GLU A 101 -13.42 20.02 17.44
C GLU A 101 -14.29 19.63 18.64
N ASP A 102 -14.29 18.35 19.01
CA ASP A 102 -15.04 17.81 20.16
C ASP A 102 -14.22 17.82 21.47
N SER A 103 -13.12 18.59 21.56
CA SER A 103 -12.28 18.71 22.75
C SER A 103 -12.36 20.09 23.41
N ASP A 104 -12.18 20.16 24.73
CA ASP A 104 -12.16 21.42 25.49
C ASP A 104 -11.03 21.43 26.56
N GLU A 105 -11.02 22.43 27.44
CA GLU A 105 -10.01 22.56 28.51
C GLU A 105 -10.04 21.41 29.54
N THR A 106 -11.19 20.73 29.71
CA THR A 106 -11.41 19.68 30.72
C THR A 106 -11.38 18.28 30.11
N PHE A 107 -11.97 18.13 28.92
CA PHE A 107 -12.15 16.87 28.20
C PHE A 107 -11.27 16.82 26.94
N ALA A 108 -10.50 15.74 26.81
CA ALA A 108 -9.76 15.41 25.59
C ALA A 108 -10.68 14.94 24.45
N PHE A 109 -11.88 14.43 24.77
CA PHE A 109 -12.92 14.08 23.80
C PHE A 109 -14.30 14.09 24.47
N ILE A 110 -15.23 14.91 23.99
CA ILE A 110 -16.61 14.99 24.49
C ILE A 110 -17.49 14.02 23.70
N ALA A 111 -17.98 12.97 24.36
CA ALA A 111 -18.84 11.96 23.74
C ALA A 111 -20.29 12.45 23.56
N GLY A 112 -20.70 13.48 24.30
CA GLY A 112 -21.98 14.13 24.17
C GLY A 112 -22.32 15.02 25.35
N TYR A 113 -23.54 15.55 25.33
CA TYR A 113 -24.10 16.38 26.38
C TYR A 113 -25.28 15.66 27.04
N THR A 114 -25.37 15.75 28.36
CA THR A 114 -26.53 15.27 29.11
C THR A 114 -27.75 16.18 28.86
N ASP A 115 -28.96 15.73 29.24
CA ASP A 115 -30.20 16.52 29.07
C ASP A 115 -30.17 17.88 29.79
N SER A 116 -29.30 18.03 30.80
CA SER A 116 -29.05 19.30 31.50
C SER A 116 -27.96 20.16 30.85
N GLY A 117 -27.40 19.74 29.72
CA GLY A 117 -26.33 20.43 28.98
C GLY A 117 -24.92 20.24 29.54
N ALA A 118 -24.71 19.33 30.50
CA ALA A 118 -23.35 19.05 31.00
C ALA A 118 -22.62 18.10 30.04
N PRO A 119 -21.40 18.45 29.56
CA PRO A 119 -20.58 17.57 28.73
C PRO A 119 -20.09 16.37 29.52
N TYR A 120 -19.96 15.22 28.86
CA TYR A 120 -19.28 14.05 29.39
C TYR A 120 -18.43 13.40 28.29
N GLY A 121 -17.30 12.83 28.68
CA GLY A 121 -16.28 12.40 27.74
C GLY A 121 -15.02 11.87 28.42
N ILE A 122 -13.96 11.69 27.63
CA ILE A 122 -12.64 11.30 28.11
C ILE A 122 -11.89 12.56 28.55
N THR A 123 -11.40 12.59 29.79
CA THR A 123 -10.59 13.71 30.29
C THR A 123 -9.14 13.66 29.81
N TRP A 124 -8.42 14.78 29.85
CA TRP A 124 -6.98 14.81 29.56
C TRP A 124 -6.15 13.94 30.50
N GLU A 125 -6.59 13.79 31.74
CA GLU A 125 -5.96 12.91 32.73
C GLU A 125 -6.11 11.44 32.34
N GLU A 126 -7.34 10.99 32.04
CA GLU A 126 -7.62 9.63 31.59
C GLU A 126 -6.93 9.30 30.26
N TRP A 127 -6.91 10.25 29.31
CA TRP A 127 -6.22 10.07 28.03
C TRP A 127 -4.72 9.82 28.20
N ASN A 128 -4.07 10.55 29.13
CA ASN A 128 -2.65 10.40 29.42
C ASN A 128 -2.33 9.09 30.16
N GLU A 129 -3.26 8.55 30.95
CA GLU A 129 -3.06 7.30 31.69
C GLU A 129 -3.29 6.05 30.84
N GLU A 130 -4.26 6.06 29.91
CA GLU A 130 -4.64 4.86 29.13
C GLU A 130 -4.00 4.76 27.74
N ILE A 131 -3.73 5.89 27.04
CA ILE A 131 -3.46 5.87 25.59
C ILE A 131 -1.98 6.12 25.25
N ILE A 132 -1.24 6.87 26.06
CA ILE A 132 0.20 7.07 25.84
C ILE A 132 0.96 5.94 26.52
N PRO A 133 1.58 4.98 25.78
CA PRO A 133 2.45 4.00 26.41
C PRO A 133 3.59 4.76 27.10
N LYS A 134 3.74 4.57 28.42
CA LYS A 134 4.86 5.12 29.21
C LYS A 134 6.15 4.90 28.42
N LYS A 135 6.76 5.99 27.93
CA LYS A 135 8.03 5.96 27.22
C LYS A 135 9.12 5.52 28.20
N GLU A 136 9.29 4.22 28.38
CA GLU A 136 10.54 3.69 28.91
C GLU A 136 11.64 3.96 27.89
N SER A 137 12.56 4.84 28.27
CA SER A 137 13.76 5.19 27.53
C SER A 137 14.61 3.95 27.25
N ARG A 138 14.55 3.44 26.01
CA ARG A 138 15.58 2.53 25.48
C ARG A 138 16.44 3.33 24.52
N THR A 139 17.57 3.82 25.02
CA THR A 139 18.68 4.31 24.18
C THR A 139 19.08 3.20 23.21
N LYS A 140 19.00 3.46 21.91
CA LYS A 140 19.55 2.57 20.88
C LYS A 140 20.85 3.18 20.34
N PRO A 141 21.91 2.39 20.16
CA PRO A 141 23.17 2.88 19.63
C PRO A 141 23.04 3.20 18.14
N ASN A 142 23.71 4.26 17.75
CA ASN A 142 23.76 4.81 16.41
C ASN A 142 24.44 3.80 15.45
N LYS A 143 23.76 3.41 14.36
CA LYS A 143 24.38 2.70 13.24
C LYS A 143 23.91 3.34 11.95
N GLU A 144 24.83 4.04 11.30
CA GLU A 144 24.68 4.58 9.96
C GLU A 144 24.13 3.50 9.01
N ILE A 145 22.92 3.71 8.51
CA ILE A 145 22.32 2.87 7.48
C ILE A 145 22.81 3.40 6.14
N ARG A 146 23.85 2.77 5.57
CA ARG A 146 24.09 2.86 4.13
C ARG A 146 23.05 1.98 3.44
N ILE A 147 22.04 2.61 2.84
CA ILE A 147 20.98 1.93 2.11
C ILE A 147 21.53 1.50 0.74
N ASN A 148 22.07 0.28 0.67
CA ASN A 148 22.21 -0.44 -0.61
C ASN A 148 20.92 -1.24 -0.82
N ILE A 149 19.90 -0.58 -1.38
CA ILE A 149 18.67 -1.24 -1.80
C ILE A 149 18.99 -2.00 -3.09
N HIS A 150 19.10 -3.32 -3.01
CA HIS A 150 19.25 -4.17 -4.19
C HIS A 150 17.87 -4.33 -4.86
N ASP A 151 17.83 -4.39 -6.19
CA ASP A 151 16.58 -4.46 -6.98
C ASP A 151 15.63 -5.62 -6.62
N ASP A 152 16.12 -6.61 -5.87
CA ASP A 152 15.37 -7.78 -5.38
C ASP A 152 14.52 -7.50 -4.12
N ASP A 153 14.73 -6.38 -3.44
CA ASP A 153 14.03 -6.01 -2.19
C ASP A 153 12.73 -5.22 -2.41
N LEU A 154 12.32 -4.98 -3.66
CA LEU A 154 11.05 -4.33 -3.98
C LEU A 154 9.89 -5.35 -3.91
N PRO A 155 8.79 -5.03 -3.20
CA PRO A 155 7.70 -5.98 -2.99
C PRO A 155 7.03 -6.36 -4.31
N PHE A 156 6.84 -7.68 -4.47
CA PHE A 156 6.24 -8.37 -5.63
C PHE A 156 4.80 -7.97 -5.95
#